data_AF-A0A284QXI8-F1
#
_entry.id   AF-A0A284QXI8-F1
#
_cell.length_a   1.000
_cell.length_b   1.000
_cell.length_c   1.000
_cell.angle_alpha   90.00
_cell.angle_beta   90.00
_cell.angle_gamma   90.00
#
_symmetry.space_group_name_H-M   'P 1'
#
loop_
_entity.id
_entity.type
_entity.pdbx_description
1 polymer ?
#
loop_
_entity_poly.entity_id
_entity_poly.type
_entity_poly.pdbx_seq_one_letter_code
_entity_poly.pdbx_strand_id
1 'polypeptide(L)'
;MNRFKTEPRYLGPYEVVRKTAEGAYKLQELDGATFDKSIAAFRLLPYVTRGSPEFYKLFGTRQELEDPNETEPVTHDHNELVTSDEENDPEHETTNQTQIGDSQA
;
A
#
# COMPACT_ATOMS: atom_id res chain seq x y z
N MET A 1 -0.87 -13.92 26.83
CA MET A 1 -1.47 -13.22 25.67
C MET A 1 -1.25 -11.72 25.80
N ASN A 2 -0.68 -11.06 24.79
CA ASN A 2 -0.45 -9.61 24.84
C ASN A 2 -1.74 -8.86 24.48
N ARG A 3 -2.46 -8.38 25.50
CA ARG A 3 -3.75 -7.66 25.42
C ARG A 3 -3.78 -6.46 24.46
N PHE A 4 -2.62 -5.89 24.15
CA PHE A 4 -2.51 -4.69 23.31
C PHE A 4 -2.52 -4.98 21.80
N LYS A 5 -2.44 -6.24 21.37
CA LYS A 5 -2.37 -6.60 19.95
C LYS A 5 -3.75 -6.78 19.29
N THR A 6 -4.82 -6.84 20.08
CA THR A 6 -6.16 -7.21 19.61
C THR A 6 -7.14 -6.05 19.55
N GLU A 7 -6.77 -4.86 20.03
CA GLU A 7 -7.65 -3.70 19.98
C GLU A 7 -7.75 -3.14 18.55
N PRO A 8 -8.94 -2.67 18.14
CA PRO A 8 -9.13 -2.07 16.82
C PRO A 8 -8.30 -0.79 16.69
N ARG A 9 -7.61 -0.64 15.54
CA ARG A 9 -6.80 0.56 15.25
C ARG A 9 -7.65 1.82 15.07
N TYR A 10 -8.86 1.65 14.55
CA TYR A 10 -9.82 2.73 14.33
C TYR A 10 -11.14 2.29 14.93
N LEU A 11 -11.71 3.17 15.75
CA LEU A 11 -13.10 3.06 16.18
C LEU A 11 -14.00 3.58 15.06
N GLY A 12 -15.27 3.19 15.10
CA GLY A 12 -16.22 3.32 14.00
C GLY A 12 -16.33 4.72 13.37
N PRO A 13 -17.08 4.85 12.28
CA PRO A 13 -17.41 6.17 11.76
C PRO A 13 -18.17 6.97 12.84
N TYR A 14 -17.68 8.16 13.13
CA TYR A 14 -18.32 9.12 14.03
C TYR A 14 -18.69 10.37 13.27
N GLU A 15 -19.74 11.04 13.73
CA GLU A 15 -20.09 12.38 13.28
C GLU A 15 -19.46 13.43 14.20
N VAL A 16 -18.96 14.52 13.59
CA VAL A 16 -18.39 15.65 14.33
C VAL A 16 -19.53 16.60 14.72
N VAL A 17 -19.81 16.69 16.02
CA VAL A 17 -20.84 17.60 16.55
C VAL A 17 -20.34 19.04 16.56
N ARG A 18 -19.12 19.25 17.08
CA ARG A 18 -18.48 20.58 17.13
C ARG A 18 -16.99 20.52 17.40
N LYS A 19 -16.30 21.58 17.02
CA LYS A 19 -14.92 21.87 17.41
C LYS A 19 -14.89 22.78 18.64
N THR A 20 -14.02 22.51 19.60
CA THR A 20 -13.78 23.38 20.76
C THR A 20 -12.85 24.54 20.37
N ALA A 21 -12.82 25.61 21.18
CA ALA A 21 -11.90 26.72 20.95
C ALA A 21 -10.41 26.28 20.93
N GLU A 22 -10.09 25.24 21.69
CA GLU A 22 -8.75 24.63 21.75
C GLU A 22 -8.45 23.68 20.56
N GLY A 23 -9.44 23.45 19.68
CA GLY A 23 -9.26 22.64 18.47
C GLY A 23 -9.48 21.14 18.65
N ALA A 24 -9.98 20.70 19.80
CA ALA A 24 -10.49 19.35 19.99
C ALA A 24 -11.90 19.19 19.40
N TYR A 25 -12.33 17.97 19.17
CA TYR A 25 -13.63 17.65 18.59
C TYR A 25 -14.50 16.88 19.58
N LYS A 26 -15.80 17.20 19.57
CA LYS A 26 -16.85 16.38 20.18
C LYS A 26 -17.51 15.55 19.10
N LEU A 27 -17.67 14.26 19.38
CA LEU A 27 -18.17 13.27 18.44
C LEU A 27 -19.48 12.66 18.93
N GLN A 28 -20.24 12.11 18.00
CA GLN A 28 -21.35 11.21 18.27
C GLN A 28 -21.31 10.01 17.32
N GLU A 29 -21.85 8.89 17.76
CA GLU A 29 -22.13 7.75 16.90
C GLU A 29 -23.24 8.10 15.90
N LEU A 30 -23.38 7.29 14.84
CA LEU A 30 -24.34 7.54 13.77
C LEU A 30 -25.81 7.40 14.22
N ASP A 31 -26.07 6.78 15.37
CA ASP A 31 -27.37 6.70 16.01
C ASP A 31 -27.68 7.91 16.92
N GLY A 32 -26.72 8.85 17.05
CA GLY A 32 -26.81 10.03 17.89
C GLY A 32 -26.28 9.85 19.30
N ALA A 33 -25.73 8.68 19.68
CA ALA A 33 -25.11 8.51 20.98
C ALA A 33 -23.84 9.37 21.10
N THR A 34 -23.82 10.29 22.07
CA THR A 34 -22.68 11.21 22.26
C THR A 34 -21.45 10.53 22.85
N PHE A 35 -20.28 10.90 22.33
CA PHE A 35 -18.99 10.51 22.89
C PHE A 35 -18.52 11.56 23.90
N ASP A 36 -18.45 11.18 25.18
CA ASP A 36 -18.19 12.13 26.27
C ASP A 36 -16.80 12.79 26.20
N LYS A 37 -15.81 12.09 25.63
CA LYS A 37 -14.42 12.56 25.60
C LYS A 37 -14.17 13.52 24.44
N SER A 38 -13.34 14.52 24.67
CA SER A 38 -12.83 15.40 23.61
C SER A 38 -11.71 14.69 22.84
N ILE A 39 -11.78 14.69 21.52
CA ILE A 39 -10.80 14.02 20.65
C ILE A 39 -9.87 15.07 20.03
N ALA A 40 -8.56 14.86 20.15
CA ALA A 40 -7.58 15.73 19.53
C ALA A 40 -7.62 15.59 18.00
N ALA A 41 -7.41 16.70 17.28
CA ALA A 41 -7.50 16.75 15.82
C ALA A 41 -6.65 15.68 15.10
N PHE A 42 -5.43 15.42 15.58
CA PHE A 42 -4.51 14.44 14.98
C PHE A 42 -4.93 12.97 15.16
N ARG A 43 -5.97 12.70 15.97
CA ARG A 43 -6.53 11.35 16.16
C ARG A 43 -7.71 11.06 15.21
N LEU A 44 -8.20 12.07 14.48
CA LEU A 44 -9.30 11.91 13.54
C LEU A 44 -8.78 11.67 12.14
N LEU A 45 -9.38 10.69 11.48
CA LEU A 45 -9.25 10.48 10.04
C LEU A 45 -10.59 10.80 9.38
N PRO A 46 -10.61 11.56 8.27
CA PRO A 46 -11.82 11.77 7.49
C PRO A 46 -12.41 10.43 7.04
N TYR A 47 -13.72 10.27 7.21
CA TYR A 47 -14.43 9.10 6.70
C TYR A 47 -14.77 9.32 5.22
N VAL A 48 -14.14 8.54 4.34
CA VAL A 48 -14.38 8.60 2.89
C VAL A 48 -15.29 7.43 2.50
N THR A 49 -16.51 7.73 2.04
CA THR A 49 -17.47 6.70 1.61
C THR A 49 -17.06 6.10 0.27
N ARG A 50 -17.29 4.80 0.07
CA ARG A 50 -16.86 4.07 -1.15
C ARG A 50 -17.42 4.62 -2.46
N GLY A 51 -18.61 5.24 -2.43
CA GLY A 51 -19.24 5.83 -3.61
C GLY A 51 -18.91 7.31 -3.81
N SER A 52 -18.16 7.94 -2.90
CA SER A 52 -17.79 9.34 -3.08
C SER A 52 -16.76 9.50 -4.21
N PRO A 53 -16.79 10.59 -4.98
CA PRO A 53 -15.73 10.90 -5.93
C PRO A 53 -14.35 10.97 -5.27
N GLU A 54 -14.28 11.37 -3.99
CA GLU A 54 -13.03 11.40 -3.23
C GLU A 54 -12.42 10.02 -3.03
N PHE A 55 -13.23 8.97 -2.89
CA PHE A 55 -12.74 7.60 -2.78
C PHE A 55 -11.94 7.19 -4.02
N TYR A 56 -12.48 7.43 -5.21
CA TYR A 56 -11.80 7.06 -6.46
C TYR A 56 -10.54 7.91 -6.71
N LYS A 57 -10.53 9.17 -6.25
CA LYS A 57 -9.33 10.01 -6.29
C LYS A 57 -8.24 9.50 -5.36
N LEU A 58 -8.60 9.06 -4.16
CA LEU A 58 -7.64 8.69 -3.12
C LEU A 58 -7.13 7.25 -3.25
N PHE A 59 -7.98 6.33 -3.75
CA PHE A 59 -7.69 4.91 -3.79
C PHE A 59 -7.52 4.33 -5.20
N GLY A 60 -7.77 5.14 -6.25
CA GLY A 60 -7.75 4.70 -7.64
C GLY A 60 -8.84 3.65 -7.95
N THR A 61 -9.30 3.60 -9.18
CA THR A 61 -9.68 2.30 -9.75
C THR A 61 -8.39 1.53 -9.85
N ARG A 62 -8.21 0.51 -9.01
CA ARG A 62 -7.12 -0.47 -9.08
C ARG A 62 -6.76 -0.66 -10.54
N GLN A 63 -5.60 -0.13 -10.94
CA GLN A 63 -5.13 -0.28 -12.30
C GLN A 63 -5.16 -1.78 -12.57
N GLU A 64 -5.85 -2.12 -13.66
CA GLU A 64 -5.79 -3.40 -14.32
C GLU A 64 -4.39 -3.96 -14.13
N LEU A 65 -4.31 -5.16 -13.54
CA LEU A 65 -3.03 -5.82 -13.36
C LEU A 65 -2.46 -5.93 -14.78
N GLU A 66 -1.53 -5.05 -15.15
CA GLU A 66 -0.73 -5.25 -16.35
C GLU A 66 -0.09 -6.61 -16.13
N ASP A 67 -0.52 -7.58 -16.93
CA ASP A 67 0.04 -8.91 -16.89
C ASP A 67 1.53 -8.72 -17.20
N PRO A 68 2.45 -9.07 -16.26
CA PRO A 68 3.88 -8.93 -16.51
C PRO A 68 4.35 -9.76 -17.73
N ASN A 69 3.47 -10.57 -18.32
CA ASN A 69 3.70 -11.32 -19.54
C ASN A 69 3.15 -10.67 -20.84
N GLU A 70 2.42 -9.55 -20.78
CA GLU A 70 1.92 -8.87 -21.97
C GLU A 70 3.02 -7.97 -22.55
N THR A 71 3.88 -8.57 -23.37
CA THR A 71 4.87 -7.82 -24.16
C THR A 71 4.15 -7.17 -25.33
N GLU A 72 3.98 -5.84 -25.29
CA GLU A 72 3.56 -5.06 -26.45
C GLU A 72 4.47 -5.38 -27.65
N PRO A 73 3.93 -5.71 -28.84
CA PRO A 73 4.76 -6.03 -29.99
C PRO A 73 5.52 -4.77 -30.42
N VAL A 74 6.82 -4.74 -30.12
CA VAL A 74 7.73 -3.69 -30.55
C VAL A 74 7.79 -3.69 -32.08
N THR A 75 7.10 -2.75 -32.72
CA THR A 75 7.23 -2.50 -34.16
C THR A 75 8.61 -1.91 -34.43
N HIS A 76 9.58 -2.77 -34.71
CA HIS A 76 10.89 -2.37 -35.16
C HIS A 76 10.79 -1.91 -36.63
N ASP A 77 10.79 -0.60 -36.83
CA ASP A 77 10.98 0.00 -38.14
C ASP A 77 12.44 -0.21 -38.56
N HIS A 78 12.64 -1.16 -39.47
CA HIS A 78 13.96 -1.53 -39.98
C HIS A 78 14.35 -0.57 -41.11
N ASN A 79 15.19 0.43 -40.82
CA ASN A 79 15.93 1.11 -41.88
C ASN A 79 17.31 1.62 -41.41
N GLU A 80 18.34 0.86 -41.86
CA GLU A 80 19.76 1.21 -42.11
C GLU A 80 20.66 1.70 -40.96
N LEU A 81 21.98 1.42 -40.90
CA LEU A 81 22.92 0.48 -41.54
C LEU A 81 24.28 0.75 -40.84
N VAL A 82 24.84 -0.25 -40.14
CA VAL A 82 26.30 -0.56 -39.98
C VAL A 82 27.14 0.49 -39.18
N THR A 83 28.01 0.17 -38.22
CA THR A 83 29.21 -0.69 -38.28
C THR A 83 29.56 -1.35 -36.94
N SER A 84 30.16 -2.53 -37.06
CA SER A 84 30.90 -3.34 -36.10
C SER A 84 31.90 -2.58 -35.22
N ASP A 85 32.06 -3.02 -33.97
CA ASP A 85 33.36 -3.32 -33.34
C ASP A 85 33.16 -4.27 -32.12
N GLU A 86 34.21 -5.01 -31.83
CA GLU A 86 34.28 -6.36 -31.25
C GLU A 86 34.74 -6.36 -29.77
N GLU A 87 34.44 -7.44 -29.03
CA GLU A 87 35.16 -8.05 -27.88
C GLU A 87 34.44 -8.23 -26.50
N ASN A 88 34.26 -9.53 -26.20
CA ASN A 88 34.60 -10.33 -24.99
C ASN A 88 33.82 -10.24 -23.64
N ASP A 89 32.97 -11.28 -23.42
CA ASP A 89 33.04 -12.41 -22.43
C ASP A 89 33.19 -12.15 -20.90
N PRO A 90 32.88 -13.07 -19.94
CA PRO A 90 32.09 -14.31 -19.93
C PRO A 90 31.07 -14.47 -18.77
N GLU A 91 30.35 -15.59 -18.85
CA GLU A 91 29.33 -16.18 -17.99
C GLU A 91 29.74 -16.48 -16.53
N HIS A 92 28.78 -16.43 -15.60
CA HIS A 92 28.92 -17.01 -14.26
C HIS A 92 27.79 -18.01 -13.97
N GLU A 93 28.11 -19.30 -14.10
CA GLU A 93 27.37 -20.42 -13.51
C GLU A 93 27.46 -20.36 -11.97
N THR A 94 26.35 -20.57 -11.27
CA THR A 94 26.35 -20.91 -9.84
C THR A 94 25.61 -22.23 -9.62
N THR A 95 26.37 -23.33 -9.59
CA THR A 95 25.90 -24.62 -9.09
C THR A 95 26.06 -24.65 -7.57
N ASN A 96 24.95 -24.62 -6.83
CA ASN A 96 24.94 -24.94 -5.40
C ASN A 96 24.47 -26.40 -5.23
N GLN A 97 25.38 -27.30 -4.85
CA GLN A 97 25.04 -28.63 -4.35
C GLN A 97 25.15 -28.70 -2.83
N THR A 98 24.06 -29.20 -2.24
CA THR A 98 23.82 -29.57 -0.85
C THR A 98 24.59 -30.83 -0.44
N GLN A 99 25.15 -30.87 0.78
CA GLN A 99 25.11 -32.01 1.72
C GLN A 99 25.81 -31.58 3.03
N ILE A 100 25.08 -31.29 4.11
CA ILE A 100 24.82 -32.18 5.27
C ILE A 100 26.06 -32.96 5.74
N GLY A 101 26.49 -32.70 6.97
CA GLY A 101 27.46 -33.50 7.70
C GLY A 101 27.54 -33.09 9.17
N ASP A 102 26.84 -33.85 10.01
CA ASP A 102 27.01 -33.89 11.46
C ASP A 102 28.48 -34.08 11.86
N SER A 103 28.91 -33.50 12.99
CA SER A 103 29.55 -34.25 14.09
C SER A 103 30.06 -33.36 15.22
N GLN A 104 29.49 -33.63 16.38
CA GLN A 104 30.05 -33.64 17.74
C GLN A 104 31.58 -33.44 17.87
N ALA A 105 31.99 -32.58 18.81
CA ALA A 105 32.85 -32.91 19.96
C ALA A 105 32.91 -31.71 20.93
#